data_AF-A0A929ZFE1-F1
#
_entry.id   AF-A0A929ZFE1-F1
#
_cell.length_a   1.000
_cell.length_b   1.000
_cell.length_c   1.000
_cell.angle_alpha   90.00
_cell.angle_beta   90.00
_cell.angle_gamma   90.00
#
_symmetry.space_group_name_H-M   'P 1'
#
loop_
_entity.id
_entity.type
_entity.pdbx_description
1 polymer ?
#
loop_
_entity_poly.entity_id
_entity_poly.type
_entity_poly.pdbx_seq_one_letter_code
_entity_poly.pdbx_strand_id
1 'polypeptide(L)'
;SIGFAVLYCVLAERFPQIKLWQGAAFGIFVYVAFHVVLMPLMGTVPAPWNQPFAEHFSEFFGHIIWLWAIEVFRRDMRNRITHEPDAEFPLESRTN
;
A
#
# COMPACT_ATOMS: atom_id res chain seq x y z
N SER A 1 -6.44 3.99 7.56
CA SER A 1 -5.80 4.94 8.51
C SER A 1 -5.17 6.11 7.77
N ILE A 2 -5.41 7.36 8.18
CA ILE A 2 -4.84 8.56 7.55
C ILE A 2 -3.31 8.63 7.76
N GLY A 3 -2.83 8.30 8.96
CA GLY A 3 -1.39 8.35 9.27
C GLY A 3 -0.55 7.43 8.38
N PHE A 4 -1.01 6.19 8.16
CA PHE A 4 -0.36 5.26 7.24
C PHE A 4 -0.41 5.73 5.78
N ALA A 5 -1.51 6.36 5.36
CA ALA A 5 -1.61 6.90 4.01
C ALA A 5 -0.59 8.03 3.78
N VAL A 6 -0.47 8.97 4.72
CA VAL A 6 0.53 10.05 4.65
C VAL A 6 1.95 9.48 4.63
N LEU A 7 2.25 8.53 5.53
CA LEU A 7 3.55 7.85 5.56
C LEU A 7 3.85 7.17 4.21
N TYR A 8 2.89 6.43 3.67
CA TYR A 8 3.02 5.77 2.38
C TYR A 8 3.31 6.79 1.28
N CYS A 9 2.55 7.88 1.19
CA CYS A 9 2.76 8.92 0.17
C CYS A 9 4.17 9.53 0.25
N VAL A 10 4.67 9.82 1.45
CA VAL A 10 6.04 10.35 1.63
C VAL A 10 7.10 9.32 1.21
N LEU A 11 6.93 8.06 1.61
CA LEU A 11 7.87 7.00 1.23
C LEU A 11 7.83 6.73 -0.28
N ALA A 12 6.65 6.86 -0.92
CA ALA A 12 6.46 6.56 -2.33
C ALA A 12 7.20 7.55 -3.25
N GLU A 13 7.39 8.79 -2.81
CA GLU A 13 8.24 9.76 -3.51
C GLU A 13 9.73 9.41 -3.44
N ARG A 14 10.18 8.78 -2.34
CA ARG A 14 11.60 8.49 -2.12
C ARG A 14 12.03 7.10 -2.60
N PHE A 15 11.10 6.14 -2.55
CA PHE A 15 11.33 4.72 -2.82
C PHE A 15 10.27 4.17 -3.79
N PRO A 16 10.45 4.35 -5.11
CA PRO A 16 9.47 3.92 -6.10
C PRO A 16 9.08 2.44 -6.03
N GLN A 17 9.95 1.59 -5.47
CA GLN A 17 9.71 0.16 -5.29
C GLN A 17 8.45 -0.15 -4.47
N ILE A 18 8.06 0.74 -3.55
CA ILE A 18 6.85 0.53 -2.73
C ILE A 18 5.54 0.75 -3.52
N LYS A 19 5.64 1.34 -4.71
CA LYS A 19 4.53 1.54 -5.65
C LYS A 19 4.28 0.32 -6.54
N LEU A 20 5.01 -0.78 -6.34
CA LEU A 20 4.84 -2.02 -7.11
C LEU A 20 3.36 -2.46 -7.11
N TRP A 21 2.85 -2.74 -8.31
CA TRP A 21 1.44 -3.05 -8.57
C TRP A 21 0.48 -1.99 -8.01
N GLN A 22 0.87 -0.72 -8.20
CA GLN A 22 0.15 0.43 -7.66
C GLN A 22 -0.03 0.29 -6.14
N GLY A 23 1.02 -0.07 -5.40
CA GLY A 23 0.97 -0.17 -3.94
C GLY A 23 0.35 -1.46 -3.38
N ALA A 24 -0.28 -2.30 -4.20
CA ALA A 24 -0.87 -3.57 -3.75
C ALA A 24 0.15 -4.49 -3.06
N ALA A 25 1.38 -4.59 -3.58
CA ALA A 25 2.43 -5.39 -2.97
C ALA A 25 2.82 -4.87 -1.58
N PHE A 26 2.82 -3.55 -1.40
CA PHE A 26 3.06 -2.94 -0.09
C PHE A 26 1.87 -3.20 0.87
N GLY A 27 0.64 -3.22 0.38
CA GLY A 27 -0.53 -3.64 1.15
C GLY A 27 -0.38 -5.06 1.71
N ILE A 28 0.07 -6.01 0.89
CA ILE A 28 0.37 -7.39 1.34
C ILE A 28 1.43 -7.39 2.45
N PHE A 29 2.50 -6.61 2.27
CA PHE A 29 3.54 -6.48 3.29
C PHE A 29 2.97 -5.96 4.62
N VAL A 30 2.13 -4.92 4.59
CA VAL A 30 1.50 -4.37 5.80
C VAL A 30 0.59 -5.40 6.47
N TYR A 31 -0.22 -6.13 5.71
CA TYR A 31 -1.04 -7.22 6.25
C TYR A 31 -0.19 -8.26 6.99
N VAL A 32 0.89 -8.76 6.37
CA VAL A 32 1.75 -9.76 7.00
C VAL A 32 2.43 -9.18 8.24
N ALA A 33 3.03 -7.99 8.13
CA ALA A 33 3.75 -7.37 9.23
C ALA A 33 2.85 -7.11 10.45
N PHE A 34 1.63 -6.60 10.24
CA PHE A 34 0.75 -6.22 11.34
C PHE A 34 -0.19 -7.34 11.76
N HIS A 35 -0.99 -7.88 10.84
CA HIS A 35 -2.08 -8.80 11.19
C HIS A 35 -1.59 -10.22 11.43
N VAL A 36 -0.49 -10.64 10.78
CA VAL A 36 0.07 -11.99 10.97
C VAL A 36 1.14 -12.03 12.06
N VAL A 37 1.90 -10.94 12.26
CA VAL A 37 3.05 -10.91 13.19
C VAL A 37 2.83 -9.99 14.38
N LEU A 38 2.82 -8.67 14.20
CA LEU A 38 2.89 -7.72 15.31
C LEU A 38 1.66 -7.76 16.22
N MET A 39 0.45 -7.75 15.67
CA MET A 39 -0.78 -7.73 16.46
C MET A 39 -0.97 -9.03 17.28
N PRO A 40 -0.73 -10.24 16.72
CA PRO A 40 -0.69 -11.46 17.52
C PRO A 40 0.37 -11.43 18.64
N LEU A 41 1.58 -10.93 18.35
CA LEU A 41 2.65 -10.83 19.36
C LEU A 41 2.31 -9.82 20.47
N MET A 42 1.56 -8.77 20.16
CA MET A 42 1.06 -7.79 21.13
C MET A 42 -0.18 -8.27 21.89
N GLY A 43 -0.75 -9.42 21.52
CA GLY A 43 -1.98 -9.96 22.10
C GLY A 43 -3.24 -9.13 21.78
N THR A 44 -3.19 -8.27 20.76
CA THR A 44 -4.36 -7.45 20.37
C THR A 44 -5.34 -8.23 19.51
N VAL A 45 -4.88 -9.29 18.83
CA VAL A 45 -5.71 -10.25 18.10
C VAL A 45 -5.25 -11.68 18.40
N PRO A 46 -6.12 -12.70 18.24
CA PRO A 46 -5.70 -14.10 18.36
C PRO A 46 -4.59 -14.45 17.36
N ALA A 47 -3.80 -15.48 17.66
CA ALA A 47 -2.83 -16.01 16.71
C ALA A 47 -3.50 -16.38 15.37
N PRO A 48 -2.81 -16.26 14.22
CA PRO A 48 -3.41 -16.46 12.90
C PRO A 48 -4.12 -17.82 12.74
N TRP A 49 -3.54 -18.90 13.27
CA TRP A 49 -4.15 -20.24 13.22
C TRP A 49 -5.41 -20.40 14.10
N ASN A 50 -5.74 -19.41 14.92
CA ASN A 50 -6.94 -19.37 15.75
C ASN A 50 -8.00 -18.38 15.22
N GLN A 51 -7.79 -17.78 14.04
CA GLN A 51 -8.74 -16.86 13.42
C GLN A 51 -9.59 -17.55 12.34
N PRO A 52 -10.84 -17.12 12.11
CA PRO A 52 -11.65 -17.63 11.00
C PRO A 52 -11.02 -17.33 9.65
N PHE A 53 -11.17 -18.23 8.67
CA PHE A 53 -10.68 -18.00 7.30
C PHE A 53 -11.22 -16.69 6.69
N ALA A 54 -12.49 -16.36 6.96
CA ALA A 54 -13.11 -15.13 6.47
C ALA A 54 -12.33 -13.87 6.89
N GLU A 55 -11.76 -13.88 8.11
CA GLU A 55 -10.93 -12.78 8.63
C GLU A 55 -9.66 -12.62 7.80
N HIS A 56 -8.92 -13.70 7.58
CA HIS A 56 -7.72 -13.67 6.72
C HIS A 56 -8.04 -13.21 5.31
N PHE A 57 -9.15 -13.69 4.75
CA PHE A 57 -9.57 -13.31 3.42
C PHE A 57 -9.89 -11.82 3.33
N SER A 58 -10.74 -11.30 4.23
CA SER A 58 -11.09 -9.89 4.24
C SER A 58 -9.91 -8.98 4.54
N GLU A 59 -9.04 -9.35 5.48
CA GLU A 59 -7.88 -8.54 5.86
C GLU A 59 -6.83 -8.52 4.74
N PHE A 60 -6.54 -9.65 4.10
CA PHE A 60 -5.58 -9.72 3.00
C PHE A 60 -6.02 -8.87 1.80
N PHE A 61 -7.24 -9.08 1.29
CA PHE A 61 -7.74 -8.31 0.16
C PHE A 61 -8.07 -6.87 0.54
N GLY A 62 -8.51 -6.63 1.77
CA GLY A 62 -8.72 -5.30 2.33
C GLY A 62 -7.46 -4.46 2.29
N HIS A 63 -6.32 -5.02 2.70
CA HIS A 63 -5.03 -4.32 2.67
C HIS A 63 -4.51 -4.08 1.25
N ILE A 64 -4.71 -5.04 0.33
CA ILE A 64 -4.41 -4.87 -1.09
C ILE A 64 -5.17 -3.68 -1.65
N ILE A 65 -6.50 -3.69 -1.51
CA ILE A 65 -7.38 -2.65 -2.07
C ILE A 65 -7.13 -1.31 -1.38
N TRP A 66 -6.89 -1.32 -0.07
CA TRP A 66 -6.64 -0.11 0.71
C TRP A 66 -5.37 0.63 0.25
N LEU A 67 -4.22 -0.06 0.12
CA LEU A 67 -3.00 0.58 -0.38
C LEU A 67 -3.08 0.89 -1.87
N TRP A 68 -3.74 0.02 -2.64
CA TRP A 68 -3.94 0.25 -4.06
C TRP A 68 -4.73 1.54 -4.33
N ALA A 69 -5.82 1.75 -3.60
CA ALA A 69 -6.61 2.97 -3.70
C ALA A 69 -5.77 4.21 -3.33
N ILE A 70 -5.03 4.16 -2.22
CA ILE A 70 -4.14 5.27 -1.81
C ILE A 70 -3.16 5.63 -2.93
N GLU A 71 -2.50 4.65 -3.54
CA GLU A 71 -1.51 4.90 -4.57
C GLU A 71 -2.12 5.46 -5.85
N VAL A 72 -3.31 4.97 -6.26
CA VAL A 72 -4.03 5.53 -7.40
C VAL A 72 -4.34 7.02 -7.18
N PHE A 73 -4.86 7.39 -6.01
CA PHE A 73 -5.16 8.79 -5.71
C PHE A 73 -3.90 9.63 -5.52
N ARG A 74 -2.86 9.11 -4.86
CA ARG A 74 -1.56 9.79 -4.72
C ARG A 74 -1.00 10.13 -6.09
N ARG A 75 -0.96 9.16 -7.00
CA ARG A 75 -0.48 9.31 -8.38
C ARG A 75 -1.30 10.34 -9.15
N ASP A 76 -2.63 10.24 -9.14
CA ASP A 76 -3.51 11.19 -9.84
C ASP A 76 -3.33 12.62 -9.33
N MET A 77 -3.35 12.82 -8.01
CA MET A 77 -3.16 14.13 -7.40
C MET A 77 -1.76 14.70 -7.68
N ARG A 78 -0.71 13.90 -7.53
CA ARG A 78 0.67 14.32 -7.83
C ARG A 78 0.79 14.77 -9.28
N ASN A 79 0.30 13.98 -10.23
CA ASN A 79 0.40 14.29 -11.65
C ASN A 79 -0.35 15.59 -11.99
N ARG A 80 -1.50 15.85 -11.37
CA ARG A 80 -2.28 17.09 -11.57
C ARG A 80 -1.62 18.32 -10.96
N ILE A 81 -0.98 18.17 -9.79
CA ILE A 81 -0.35 19.29 -9.07
C ILE A 81 0.99 19.66 -9.71
N THR A 82 1.81 18.65 -10.02
CA THR A 82 3.18 18.85 -10.51
C THR A 82 3.27 18.95 -12.02
N HIS A 83 2.28 18.43 -12.76
CA HIS A 83 2.33 18.24 -14.22
C HIS A 83 3.47 17.32 -14.68
N GLU A 84 4.09 16.58 -13.76
CA GLU A 84 5.16 15.63 -14.03
C GLU A 84 4.64 14.19 -13.95
N PRO A 85 5.18 13.25 -14.75
CA PRO A 85 4.94 11.84 -14.56
C PRO A 85 5.61 11.35 -13.26
N ASP A 86 5.26 10.14 -12.81
CA ASP A 86 5.98 9.51 -11.71
C ASP A 86 7.46 9.34 -12.06
N ALA A 87 8.33 9.38 -11.04
CA ALA A 87 9.78 9.31 -11.19
C ALA A 87 10.27 8.08 -11.99
N GLU A 88 9.53 6.97 -11.96
CA GLU A 88 9.82 5.74 -12.71
C GLU A 88 9.44 5.79 -14.20
N PHE A 89 8.66 6.79 -14.66
CA PHE A 89 8.27 6.95 -16.06
C PHE A 89 8.75 8.31 -16.61
N PRO A 90 9.92 8.37 -17.28
CA PRO A 90 10.43 9.62 -17.84
C PRO A 90 9.52 10.20 -18.92
N LEU A 91 9.48 11.53 -19.04
CA LEU A 91 8.64 12.26 -20.02
C LEU A 91 8.84 11.82 -21.47
N GLU A 92 10.04 11.36 -21.83
CA GLU A 92 10.39 10.86 -23.17
C GLU A 92 9.55 9.63 -23.60
N SER A 93 8.91 8.93 -22.65
CA SER A 93 8.09 7.76 -22.96
C SER A 93 6.70 8.08 -23.52
N ARG A 94 6.31 9.36 -23.65
CA ARG A 94 4.98 9.78 -24.15
C ARG A 94 4.97 10.18 -25.64
N THR A 95 6.12 10.12 -26.33
CA THR A 95 6.27 10.58 -27.73
C THR A 95 6.43 9.46 -28.77
N ASN A 96 6.13 8.20 -28.44
CA ASN A 96 6.10 7.09 -29.40
C ASN A 96 4.72 6.43 -29.45
#